data_AF-S8DJW6-F1
#
_entry.id   AF-S8DJW6-F1
#
_cell.length_a   1.000
_cell.length_b   1.000
_cell.length_c   1.000
_cell.angle_alpha   90.00
_cell.angle_beta   90.00
_cell.angle_gamma   90.00
#
_symmetry.space_group_name_H-M   'P 1'
#
loop_
_entity.id
_entity.type
_entity.pdbx_description
1 polymer ?
#
loop_
_entity_poly.entity_id
_entity_poly.type
_entity_poly.pdbx_seq_one_letter_code
_entity_poly.pdbx_strand_id
1 'polypeptide(L)'
;GLRNSKRRNRRSAASLVVVDELAGQYEESFEDVKRQIVDYFTYKAVRTVLNQLYEMDPTQYRWFYDYVAANEHGYGKHFIRNLVKERQGLGERVMVTRLHLYGKWIKRCDHSEMYERISEQNLELMRERLMETVIWPPSTDSN
;
A
#
# COMPACT_ATOMS: atom_id res chain seq x y z
N GLY A 1 -19.79 -3.34 -76.11
CA GLY A 1 -20.57 -2.59 -75.12
C GLY A 1 -20.13 -2.97 -73.71
N LEU A 2 -19.99 -1.96 -72.83
CA LEU A 2 -20.01 -2.00 -71.35
C LEU A 2 -18.83 -2.75 -70.67
N ARG A 3 -17.77 -2.04 -70.24
CA ARG A 3 -17.56 -1.46 -68.89
C ARG A 3 -17.78 -2.46 -67.74
N ASN A 4 -16.72 -2.84 -67.00
CA ASN A 4 -16.37 -2.17 -65.73
C ASN A 4 -15.16 -2.81 -65.01
N SER A 5 -14.28 -1.93 -64.57
CA SER A 5 -13.29 -2.11 -63.50
C SER A 5 -13.97 -2.31 -62.14
N LYS A 6 -13.33 -3.06 -61.22
CA LYS A 6 -13.14 -2.72 -59.77
C LYS A 6 -12.54 -3.93 -59.02
N ARG A 7 -11.28 -3.82 -58.59
CA ARG A 7 -10.82 -3.37 -57.25
C ARG A 7 -10.77 -4.48 -56.20
N ARG A 8 -9.52 -4.80 -55.84
CA ARG A 8 -9.02 -5.34 -54.57
C ARG A 8 -9.97 -5.11 -53.39
N ASN A 9 -10.25 -6.18 -52.65
CA ASN A 9 -10.22 -6.14 -51.18
C ASN A 9 -10.10 -7.55 -50.60
N ARG A 10 -8.85 -8.03 -50.49
CA ARG A 10 -8.49 -9.03 -49.48
C ARG A 10 -8.60 -8.34 -48.12
N ARG A 11 -9.77 -8.43 -47.49
CA ARG A 11 -9.88 -8.16 -46.05
C ARG A 11 -9.34 -9.38 -45.33
N SER A 12 -8.02 -9.44 -45.13
CA SER A 12 -7.51 -10.25 -44.03
C SER A 12 -8.11 -9.62 -42.77
N ALA A 13 -8.90 -10.40 -42.03
CA ALA A 13 -9.22 -10.04 -40.67
C ALA A 13 -7.89 -9.96 -39.92
N ALA A 14 -7.34 -8.76 -39.81
CA ALA A 14 -6.32 -8.47 -38.82
C ALA A 14 -7.01 -8.75 -37.49
N SER A 15 -6.75 -9.93 -36.90
CA SER A 15 -7.02 -10.11 -35.49
C SER A 15 -6.30 -8.97 -34.81
N LEU A 16 -7.06 -8.12 -34.12
CA LEU A 16 -6.52 -7.13 -33.23
C LEU A 16 -5.81 -7.91 -32.12
N VAL A 17 -4.54 -8.25 -32.34
CA VAL A 17 -3.67 -8.71 -31.27
C VAL A 17 -3.42 -7.45 -30.46
N VAL A 18 -4.19 -7.32 -29.39
CA VAL A 18 -3.87 -6.37 -28.32
C VAL A 18 -2.55 -6.88 -27.76
N VAL A 19 -1.46 -6.24 -28.20
CA VAL A 19 -0.13 -6.49 -27.68
C VAL A 19 -0.08 -5.76 -26.35
N ASP A 20 -0.05 -6.53 -25.26
CA ASP A 20 0.05 -6.04 -23.88
C ASP A 20 1.40 -5.32 -23.59
N GLU A 21 2.31 -5.30 -24.56
CA GLU A 21 3.70 -4.87 -24.38
C GLU A 21 4.00 -3.44 -24.89
N LEU A 22 3.07 -2.48 -24.72
CA LEU A 22 3.33 -1.04 -25.00
C LEU A 22 3.82 -0.26 -23.76
N ALA A 23 4.18 -0.95 -22.68
CA ALA A 23 5.02 -0.40 -21.63
C ALA A 23 6.22 -1.33 -21.54
N GLY A 24 7.43 -0.82 -21.78
CA GLY A 24 8.65 -1.63 -21.78
C GLY A 24 8.75 -2.52 -20.54
N GLN A 25 9.43 -3.66 -20.68
CA GLN A 25 9.76 -4.53 -19.56
C GLN A 25 10.66 -3.81 -18.56
N TYR A 26 10.08 -2.97 -17.72
CA TYR A 26 10.58 -2.77 -16.38
C TYR A 26 10.10 -4.01 -15.63
N GLU A 27 11.00 -4.92 -15.27
CA GLU A 27 10.67 -5.80 -14.15
C GLU A 27 10.31 -4.89 -12.99
N GLU A 28 9.02 -4.81 -12.65
CA GLU A 28 8.56 -4.06 -11.49
C GLU A 28 9.19 -4.69 -10.25
N SER A 29 10.15 -3.96 -9.67
CA SER A 29 10.79 -4.37 -8.43
C SER A 29 9.98 -3.84 -7.24
N PHE A 30 9.46 -4.75 -6.42
CA PHE A 30 8.75 -4.41 -5.18
C PHE A 30 9.68 -4.26 -3.96
N GLU A 31 10.98 -4.02 -4.17
CA GLU A 31 11.94 -3.87 -3.06
C GLU A 31 11.66 -2.64 -2.19
N ASP A 32 11.14 -1.57 -2.78
CA ASP A 32 10.68 -0.40 -2.06
C ASP A 32 9.46 -0.71 -1.19
N VAL A 33 8.51 -1.51 -1.67
CA VAL A 33 7.35 -2.01 -0.91
C VAL A 33 7.81 -2.88 0.25
N LYS A 34 8.74 -3.82 0.02
CA LYS A 34 9.33 -4.64 1.08
C LYS A 34 9.97 -3.78 2.16
N ARG A 35 10.73 -2.74 1.75
CA ARG A 35 11.34 -1.78 2.68
C ARG A 35 10.28 -1.04 3.50
N GLN A 36 9.22 -0.53 2.87
CA GLN A 36 8.14 0.15 3.57
C GLN A 36 7.44 -0.76 4.58
N ILE A 37 7.20 -2.04 4.24
CA ILE A 37 6.64 -3.02 5.16
C ILE A 37 7.54 -3.19 6.39
N VAL A 38 8.85 -3.39 6.19
CA VAL A 38 9.82 -3.55 7.29
C VAL A 38 9.86 -2.30 8.19
N ASP A 39 9.87 -1.12 7.58
CA ASP A 39 9.91 0.15 8.32
C ASP A 39 8.60 0.36 9.10
N TYR A 40 7.45 -0.01 8.52
CA TYR A 40 6.16 0.06 9.18
C TYR A 40 6.04 -0.92 10.35
N PHE A 41 6.58 -2.13 10.25
CA PHE A 41 6.66 -3.05 11.39
C PHE A 41 7.62 -2.56 12.46
N THR A 42 8.66 -1.83 12.08
CA THR A 42 9.54 -1.15 13.05
C THR A 42 8.79 -0.04 13.79
N TYR A 43 8.00 0.78 13.09
CA TYR A 43 7.09 1.75 13.69
C TYR A 43 6.10 1.10 14.68
N LYS A 44 5.42 0.03 14.25
CA LYS A 44 4.47 -0.70 15.13
C LYS A 44 5.15 -1.23 16.38
N ALA A 45 6.34 -1.80 16.25
CA ALA A 45 7.10 -2.29 17.39
C ALA A 45 7.49 -1.18 18.37
N VAL A 46 7.91 -0.02 17.88
CA VAL A 46 8.19 1.16 18.72
C VAL A 46 6.95 1.57 19.52
N ARG A 47 5.78 1.65 18.87
CA ARG A 47 4.52 1.96 19.55
C ARG A 47 4.14 0.90 20.60
N THR A 48 4.33 -0.37 20.28
CA THR A 48 4.11 -1.47 21.25
C THR A 48 5.02 -1.32 22.47
N VAL A 49 6.33 -1.06 22.27
CA VAL A 49 7.28 -0.89 23.36
C VAL A 49 6.97 0.36 24.19
N LEU A 50 6.59 1.48 23.56
CA LEU A 50 6.15 2.69 24.28
C LEU A 50 4.95 2.40 25.17
N ASN A 51 3.93 1.69 24.67
CA ASN A 51 2.77 1.32 25.48
C ASN A 51 3.15 0.43 26.67
N GLN A 52 4.03 -0.54 26.47
CA GLN A 52 4.53 -1.39 27.57
C GLN A 52 5.29 -0.59 28.63
N LEU A 53 6.13 0.37 28.20
CA LEU A 53 6.88 1.22 29.12
C LEU A 53 5.98 2.21 29.86
N TYR A 54 4.92 2.70 29.23
CA TYR A 54 3.96 3.58 29.89
C TYR A 54 3.37 2.95 31.16
N GLU A 55 3.09 1.63 31.11
CA GLU A 55 2.53 0.88 32.24
C GLU A 55 3.60 0.42 33.25
N MET A 56 4.81 0.09 32.79
CA MET A 56 5.80 -0.65 33.60
C MET A 56 7.04 0.15 33.99
N ASP A 57 7.40 1.20 33.24
CA ASP A 57 8.60 2.00 33.47
C ASP A 57 8.44 3.44 32.90
N PRO A 58 7.83 4.35 33.66
CA PRO A 58 7.58 5.73 33.23
C PRO A 58 8.85 6.53 32.89
N THR A 59 9.99 6.19 33.49
CA THR A 59 11.27 6.88 33.24
C THR A 59 11.81 6.52 31.87
N GLN A 60 11.83 5.22 31.53
CA GLN A 60 12.22 4.77 30.20
C GLN A 60 11.20 5.19 29.14
N TYR A 61 9.91 5.22 29.47
CA TYR A 61 8.86 5.73 28.59
C TYR A 61 9.18 7.16 28.14
N ARG A 62 9.45 8.06 29.10
CA ARG A 62 9.68 9.47 28.78
C ARG A 62 10.90 9.67 27.88
N TRP A 63 12.02 9.04 28.21
CA TRP A 63 13.21 9.08 27.37
C TRP A 63 12.94 8.55 25.96
N PHE A 64 12.25 7.41 25.85
CA PHE A 64 12.01 6.78 24.55
C PHE A 64 11.00 7.56 23.72
N TYR A 65 10.01 8.19 24.35
CA TYR A 65 9.06 9.10 23.70
C TYR A 65 9.80 10.30 23.09
N ASP A 66 10.64 10.96 23.88
CA ASP A 66 11.42 12.12 23.42
C ASP A 66 12.39 11.72 22.28
N TYR A 67 13.03 10.55 22.40
CA TYR A 67 13.88 9.99 21.35
C TYR A 67 13.11 9.78 20.03
N VAL A 68 11.91 9.20 20.09
CA VAL A 68 11.09 8.95 18.91
C VAL A 68 10.59 10.25 18.30
N ALA A 69 10.19 11.23 19.11
CA ALA A 69 9.77 12.55 18.64
C ALA A 69 10.90 13.29 17.90
N ALA A 70 12.15 13.13 18.34
CA ALA A 70 13.32 13.69 17.67
C ALA A 70 13.75 12.94 16.39
N ASN A 71 13.26 11.72 16.17
CA ASN A 71 13.59 10.88 15.01
C ASN A 71 12.42 10.81 14.00
N GLU A 72 11.96 11.97 13.55
CA GLU A 72 10.82 12.10 12.63
C GLU A 72 11.10 11.51 11.23
N HIS A 73 12.37 11.31 10.86
CA HIS A 73 12.78 10.86 9.52
C HIS A 73 12.57 9.35 9.26
N GLY A 74 11.81 8.67 10.12
CA GLY A 74 11.29 7.34 9.88
C GLY A 74 11.98 6.22 10.65
N TYR A 75 11.52 4.99 10.39
CA TYR A 75 11.81 3.81 11.21
C TYR A 75 12.70 2.79 10.50
N GLY A 76 13.61 3.29 9.65
CA GLY A 76 14.53 2.45 8.89
C GLY A 76 15.65 1.81 9.74
N LYS A 77 16.52 1.02 9.09
CA LYS A 77 17.68 0.37 9.75
C LYS A 77 18.57 1.36 10.52
N HIS A 78 18.67 2.61 10.07
CA HIS A 78 19.44 3.65 10.75
C HIS A 78 18.87 4.04 12.11
N PHE A 79 17.54 4.15 12.23
CA PHE A 79 16.86 4.41 13.50
C PHE A 79 17.25 3.35 14.55
N ILE A 80 17.13 2.07 14.18
CA ILE A 80 17.49 0.95 15.08
C ILE A 80 18.97 0.98 15.45
N ARG A 81 19.85 1.26 14.49
CA ARG A 81 21.30 1.34 14.75
C ARG A 81 21.60 2.41 15.80
N ASN A 82 20.98 3.58 15.71
CA ASN A 82 21.22 4.66 16.65
C ASN A 82 20.58 4.37 18.01
N LEU A 83 19.38 3.81 18.03
CA LEU A 83 18.72 3.40 19.25
C LEU A 83 19.55 2.37 20.03
N VAL A 84 20.16 1.40 19.35
CA VAL A 84 21.05 0.42 20.00
C VAL A 84 22.30 1.09 20.60
N LYS A 85 22.88 2.07 19.89
CA LYS A 85 24.05 2.80 20.39
C LYS A 85 23.73 3.61 21.65
N GLU A 86 22.56 4.24 21.71
CA GLU A 86 22.17 5.10 22.83
C GLU A 86 21.56 4.31 24.00
N ARG A 87 20.72 3.32 23.69
CA ARG A 87 20.00 2.47 24.65
C ARG A 87 19.81 1.05 24.09
N GLN A 88 20.85 0.23 24.19
CA GLN A 88 20.87 -1.15 23.69
C GLN A 88 19.61 -1.95 24.06
N GLY A 89 19.22 -1.96 25.34
CA GLY A 89 18.06 -2.74 25.79
C GLY A 89 16.71 -2.28 25.22
N LEU A 90 16.57 -1.03 24.77
CA LEU A 90 15.40 -0.57 24.03
C LEU A 90 15.50 -0.98 22.55
N GLY A 91 16.68 -0.84 21.95
CA GLY A 91 16.93 -1.28 20.58
C GLY A 91 16.63 -2.77 20.38
N GLU A 92 17.14 -3.62 21.27
CA GLU A 92 16.89 -5.07 21.23
C GLU A 92 15.41 -5.41 21.41
N ARG A 93 14.72 -4.75 22.36
CA ARG A 93 13.26 -4.91 22.54
C ARG A 93 12.49 -4.59 21.28
N VAL A 94 12.83 -3.50 20.58
CA VAL A 94 12.20 -3.14 19.30
C VAL A 94 12.52 -4.17 18.22
N MET A 95 13.76 -4.67 18.12
CA MET A 95 14.14 -5.68 17.15
C MET A 95 13.37 -7.00 17.31
N VAL A 96 13.24 -7.50 18.54
CA VAL A 96 12.47 -8.73 18.83
C VAL A 96 11.00 -8.50 18.54
N THR A 97 10.46 -7.37 18.99
CA THR A 97 9.04 -7.04 18.82
C THR A 97 8.66 -6.90 17.35
N ARG A 98 9.45 -6.20 16.52
CA ARG A 98 9.13 -6.06 15.09
C ARG A 98 9.15 -7.38 14.35
N LEU A 99 10.10 -8.26 14.67
CA LEU A 99 10.17 -9.60 14.07
C LEU A 99 8.97 -10.45 14.49
N HIS A 100 8.60 -10.40 15.77
CA HIS A 100 7.42 -11.09 16.28
C HIS A 100 6.12 -10.60 15.64
N LEU A 101 5.92 -9.29 15.53
CA LEU A 101 4.74 -8.70 14.89
C LEU A 101 4.65 -9.09 13.41
N TYR A 102 5.75 -9.02 12.67
CA TYR A 102 5.79 -9.45 11.27
C TYR A 102 5.47 -10.95 11.15
N GLY A 103 6.09 -11.79 11.98
CA GLY A 103 5.83 -13.23 12.02
C GLY A 103 4.37 -13.58 12.33
N LYS A 104 3.67 -12.78 13.14
CA LYS A 104 2.22 -12.93 13.37
C LYS A 104 1.40 -12.50 12.16
N TRP A 105 1.80 -11.42 11.49
CA TRP A 105 1.08 -10.90 10.34
C TRP A 105 1.18 -11.83 9.13
N ILE A 106 2.37 -12.33 8.77
CA ILE A 106 2.52 -13.23 7.61
C ILE A 106 1.71 -14.52 7.73
N LYS A 107 1.44 -14.98 8.96
CA LYS A 107 0.59 -16.17 9.21
C LYS A 107 -0.90 -15.89 9.02
N ARG A 108 -1.30 -14.61 8.98
CA ARG A 108 -2.68 -14.15 8.83
C ARG A 108 -2.92 -13.39 7.52
N CYS A 109 -1.86 -13.00 6.82
CA CYS A 109 -1.97 -12.19 5.63
C CYS A 109 -2.51 -13.05 4.50
N ASP A 110 -3.69 -12.69 4.02
CA ASP A 110 -4.23 -13.18 2.77
C ASP A 110 -3.87 -12.16 1.66
N HIS A 111 -3.04 -12.58 0.71
CA HIS A 111 -2.64 -11.71 -0.40
C HIS A 111 -3.80 -11.45 -1.38
N SER A 112 -4.77 -12.37 -1.46
CA SER A 112 -5.96 -12.21 -2.28
C SER A 112 -6.90 -11.14 -1.70
N GLU A 113 -7.02 -11.07 -0.37
CA GLU A 113 -7.81 -10.04 0.32
C GLU A 113 -7.32 -8.62 -0.03
N MET A 114 -6.02 -8.42 -0.18
CA MET A 114 -5.47 -7.10 -0.55
C MET A 114 -5.84 -6.67 -1.96
N TYR A 115 -5.85 -7.62 -2.91
CA TYR A 115 -6.32 -7.36 -4.27
C TYR A 115 -7.81 -7.00 -4.27
N GLU A 116 -8.64 -7.80 -3.59
CA GLU A 116 -10.07 -7.59 -3.48
C GLU A 116 -10.39 -6.23 -2.86
N ARG A 117 -9.70 -5.88 -1.77
CA ARG A 117 -9.88 -4.60 -1.08
C ARG A 117 -9.57 -3.40 -1.96
N ILE A 118 -8.50 -3.45 -2.76
CA ILE A 118 -8.19 -2.38 -3.72
C ILE A 118 -9.27 -2.30 -4.80
N SER A 119 -9.71 -3.45 -5.33
CA SER A 119 -10.75 -3.52 -6.35
C SER A 119 -12.09 -2.96 -5.86
N GLU A 120 -12.50 -3.31 -4.65
CA GLU A 120 -13.73 -2.83 -4.02
C GLU A 120 -13.68 -1.31 -3.77
N GLN A 121 -12.57 -0.81 -3.22
CA GLN A 121 -12.39 0.63 -3.01
C GLN A 121 -12.46 1.43 -4.31
N ASN A 122 -11.85 0.93 -5.39
CA ASN A 122 -11.94 1.58 -6.69
C ASN A 122 -13.38 1.66 -7.21
N LEU A 123 -14.16 0.60 -7.03
CA LEU A 123 -15.57 0.55 -7.42
C LEU A 123 -16.41 1.53 -6.59
N GLU A 124 -16.16 1.60 -5.29
CA GLU A 124 -16.84 2.50 -4.35
C GLU A 124 -16.60 3.97 -4.74
N LEU A 125 -15.34 4.37 -4.96
CA LEU A 125 -15.00 5.72 -5.40
C LEU A 125 -15.70 6.10 -6.73
N MET A 126 -15.80 5.15 -7.66
CA MET A 126 -16.53 5.37 -8.91
C MET A 126 -18.03 5.55 -8.68
N ARG A 127 -18.63 4.79 -7.75
CA ARG A 127 -20.05 4.95 -7.38
C ARG A 127 -20.30 6.32 -6.73
N GLU A 128 -19.43 6.75 -5.81
CA GLU A 128 -19.52 8.07 -5.17
C GLU A 128 -19.52 9.20 -6.20
N ARG A 129 -18.57 9.15 -7.15
CA ARG A 129 -18.47 10.14 -8.25
C ARG A 129 -19.70 10.17 -9.15
N LEU A 130 -20.35 9.03 -9.38
CA LEU A 130 -21.61 8.98 -10.13
C LEU A 130 -22.73 9.65 -9.34
N MET A 131 -22.85 9.38 -8.04
CA MET A 131 -23.88 9.99 -7.20
C MET A 131 -23.79 11.52 -7.14
N GLU A 132 -22.57 12.08 -7.15
CA GLU A 132 -22.35 13.53 -7.19
C GLU A 132 -22.75 14.18 -8.52
N THR A 133 -22.72 13.43 -9.62
CA THR A 133 -22.93 13.95 -10.98
C THR A 133 -24.32 13.63 -11.55
N VAL A 134 -25.09 12.77 -10.89
CA VAL A 134 -26.46 12.44 -11.29
C VAL A 134 -27.38 13.64 -11.05
N ILE A 135 -27.81 14.28 -12.14
CA ILE A 135 -28.95 15.20 -12.14
C ILE A 135 -30.21 14.35 -12.10
N TRP A 136 -30.92 14.36 -10.97
CA TRP A 136 -32.22 13.71 -10.89
C TRP A 136 -33.20 14.44 -11.83
N PRO A 137 -34.00 13.71 -12.64
CA PRO A 137 -35.13 14.34 -13.32
C PRO A 137 -36.01 15.04 -12.28
N PRO A 138 -36.59 16.21 -12.60
CA PRO A 138 -37.49 16.89 -11.68
C PRO A 138 -38.57 15.91 -11.26
N SER A 139 -38.78 15.76 -9.96
CA SER A 139 -39.86 14.92 -9.44
C SER A 139 -41.17 15.45 -10.02
N THR A 140 -41.76 14.70 -10.93
CA THR A 140 -43.13 14.95 -11.38
C THR A 140 -44.07 14.52 -10.26
N ASP A 141 -44.05 15.26 -9.15
CA ASP A 141 -45.11 15.22 -8.16
C ASP A 141 -46.34 15.83 -8.81
N SER A 142 -47.10 14.96 -9.49
CA SER A 142 -48.39 15.28 -10.08
C SER A 142 -49.44 15.09 -9.01
N ASN A 143 -49.93 16.18 -8.42
CA ASN A 143 -51.13 16.23 -7.59
C ASN A 143 -52.07 17.32 -8.12
#